data_AF-A0A961ZYI8-F1
#
_entry.id   AF-A0A961ZYI8-F1
#
_cell.length_a   1.000
_cell.length_b   1.000
_cell.length_c   1.000
_cell.angle_alpha   90.00
_cell.angle_beta   90.00
_cell.angle_gamma   90.00
#
_symmetry.space_group_name_H-M   'P 1'
#
loop_
_entity.id
_entity.type
_entity.pdbx_description
1 polymer ?
#
loop_
_entity_poly.entity_id
_entity_poly.type
_entity_poly.pdbx_seq_one_letter_code
_entity_poly.pdbx_strand_id
1 'polypeptide(L)'
;MPEALSESRMTNQDSDPIQNSVVHQAISKFDCAIVLIDNAIMPAELQRLLGALRDFDEAALLHLSNVASPPWQDESFRAFASGNRRRQIAIAGNVTEPYVVGLCLYCLEEGHQTFCIDMDLSSTDPARHLNLGRLTHSGAVLLSIEQFAAELSFGLNHDST
;
A
#
# COMPACT_ATOMS: atom_id res chain seq x y z
N MET A 1 -42.33 45.12 38.67
CA MET A 1 -41.88 43.73 38.88
C MET A 1 -41.58 43.12 37.52
N PRO A 2 -40.55 42.25 37.44
CA PRO A 2 -39.71 42.02 36.27
C PRO A 2 -40.20 40.85 35.42
N GLU A 3 -39.69 40.71 34.20
CA GLU A 3 -39.05 39.44 33.77
C GLU A 3 -38.29 39.63 32.46
N ALA A 4 -37.02 39.23 32.51
CA ALA A 4 -36.08 39.17 31.42
C ALA A 4 -36.17 37.80 30.74
N LEU A 5 -36.15 37.78 29.41
CA LEU A 5 -35.87 36.59 28.60
C LEU A 5 -34.96 37.07 27.45
N SER A 6 -33.64 36.94 27.62
CA SER A 6 -32.84 35.75 27.29
C SER A 6 -32.37 35.81 25.83
N GLU A 7 -31.14 36.30 25.67
CA GLU A 7 -30.35 36.22 24.45
C GLU A 7 -30.11 34.74 24.06
N SER A 8 -30.73 34.27 22.98
CA SER A 8 -30.28 33.04 22.32
C SER A 8 -29.11 33.39 21.39
N ARG A 9 -27.90 33.41 21.96
CA ARG A 9 -26.66 33.29 21.19
C ARG A 9 -26.68 31.95 20.46
N MET A 10 -26.88 31.99 19.14
CA MET A 10 -26.50 30.89 18.26
C MET A 10 -24.97 30.74 18.33
N THR A 11 -24.50 29.79 19.12
CA THR A 11 -23.14 29.29 18.99
C THR A 11 -23.07 28.45 17.72
N ASN A 12 -22.54 29.04 16.65
CA ASN A 12 -21.97 28.25 15.56
C ASN A 12 -20.82 27.44 16.19
N GLN A 13 -21.09 26.16 16.44
CA GLN A 13 -20.02 25.18 16.57
C GLN A 13 -19.39 25.09 15.18
N ASP A 14 -18.30 25.83 15.00
CA ASP A 14 -17.31 25.52 13.98
C ASP A 14 -16.82 24.11 14.28
N SER A 15 -17.40 23.14 13.57
CA SER A 15 -16.89 21.79 13.49
C SER A 15 -15.53 21.88 12.83
N ASP A 16 -14.46 21.83 13.63
CA ASP A 16 -13.11 21.68 13.12
C ASP A 16 -13.11 20.53 12.10
N PRO A 17 -12.66 20.76 10.85
CA PRO A 17 -12.39 19.65 9.97
C PRO A 17 -11.27 18.87 10.63
N ILE A 18 -11.56 17.64 11.07
CA ILE A 18 -10.53 16.66 11.44
C ILE A 18 -9.65 16.54 10.20
N GLN A 19 -8.55 17.29 10.18
CA GLN A 19 -7.43 17.05 9.30
C GLN A 19 -6.87 15.71 9.75
N ASN A 20 -7.43 14.62 9.22
CA ASN A 20 -6.71 13.38 9.08
C ASN A 20 -5.53 13.71 8.16
N SER A 21 -4.46 14.28 8.71
CA SER A 21 -3.18 14.31 8.04
C SER A 21 -2.80 12.85 7.93
N VAL A 22 -3.04 12.25 6.77
CA VAL A 22 -2.39 11.02 6.38
C VAL A 22 -0.92 11.39 6.35
N VAL A 23 -0.23 11.14 7.47
CA VAL A 23 1.22 11.23 7.50
C VAL A 23 1.66 10.17 6.49
N HIS A 24 2.09 10.60 5.31
CA HIS A 24 2.73 9.74 4.35
C HIS A 24 4.00 9.22 5.02
N GLN A 25 3.90 8.06 5.68
CA GLN A 25 5.04 7.35 6.20
C GLN A 25 5.77 6.76 5.00
N ALA A 26 7.01 7.22 4.80
CA ALA A 26 7.90 6.68 3.79
C ALA A 26 8.11 5.18 4.01
N ILE A 27 8.39 4.47 2.92
CA ILE A 27 8.73 3.05 2.99
C ILE A 27 10.06 2.88 3.71
N SER A 28 10.06 2.08 4.79
CA SER A 28 11.26 1.66 5.50
C SER A 28 11.72 0.31 4.96
N LYS A 29 12.98 0.24 4.54
CA LYS A 29 13.59 -1.03 4.09
C LYS A 29 13.58 -2.12 5.17
N PHE A 30 13.64 -1.74 6.45
CA PHE A 30 13.71 -2.69 7.56
C PHE A 30 12.32 -3.17 8.02
N ASP A 31 11.29 -2.33 7.83
CA ASP A 31 9.92 -2.60 8.27
C ASP A 31 8.95 -2.90 7.10
N CYS A 32 9.48 -3.07 5.87
CA CYS A 32 8.70 -3.39 4.68
C CYS A 32 8.95 -4.82 4.19
N ALA A 33 7.85 -5.53 3.97
CA ALA A 33 7.79 -6.80 3.26
C ALA A 33 7.36 -6.55 1.82
N ILE A 34 7.83 -7.35 0.88
CA ILE A 34 7.48 -7.23 -0.52
C ILE A 34 6.87 -8.54 -1.01
N VAL A 35 5.73 -8.44 -1.67
CA VAL A 35 5.07 -9.57 -2.34
C VAL A 35 4.98 -9.28 -3.83
N LEU A 36 5.57 -10.14 -4.64
CA LEU A 36 5.52 -10.07 -6.10
C LEU A 36 4.51 -11.09 -6.62
N ILE A 37 3.53 -10.64 -7.42
CA ILE A 37 2.56 -11.52 -8.09
C ILE A 37 2.95 -11.60 -9.57
N ASP A 38 3.65 -12.68 -9.93
CA ASP A 38 4.44 -12.79 -11.17
C ASP A 38 3.59 -12.95 -12.44
N ASN A 39 2.40 -13.57 -12.33
CA ASN A 39 1.51 -13.84 -13.47
C ASN A 39 1.05 -12.57 -14.23
N ALA A 40 1.36 -11.39 -13.70
CA ALA A 40 0.84 -10.11 -14.13
C ALA A 40 1.95 -9.09 -14.50
N ILE A 41 3.23 -9.48 -14.46
CA ILE A 41 4.34 -8.53 -14.58
C ILE A 41 5.05 -8.71 -15.91
N MET A 42 5.18 -7.62 -16.68
CA MET A 42 6.01 -7.62 -17.87
C MET A 42 7.48 -7.87 -17.48
N PRO A 43 8.24 -8.72 -18.21
CA PRO A 43 9.58 -9.10 -17.80
C PRO A 43 10.55 -7.93 -17.56
N ALA A 44 10.43 -6.83 -18.32
CA ALA A 44 11.30 -5.67 -18.15
C ALA A 44 11.04 -4.94 -16.83
N GLU A 45 9.79 -4.81 -16.44
CA GLU A 45 9.31 -4.16 -15.22
C GLU A 45 9.70 -4.98 -14.00
N LEU A 46 9.59 -6.32 -14.10
CA LEU A 46 10.12 -7.23 -13.08
C LEU A 46 11.63 -7.03 -12.89
N GLN A 47 12.40 -6.99 -13.99
CA GLN A 47 13.85 -6.75 -13.90
C GLN A 47 14.19 -5.38 -13.29
N ARG A 48 13.42 -4.34 -13.61
CA ARG A 48 13.60 -3.01 -13.01
C ARG A 48 13.31 -3.02 -11.51
N LEU A 49 12.24 -3.68 -11.08
CA LEU A 49 11.91 -3.82 -9.66
C LEU A 49 12.97 -4.63 -8.92
N LEU A 50 13.40 -5.78 -9.47
CA LEU A 50 14.49 -6.58 -8.88
C LEU A 50 15.80 -5.78 -8.80
N GLY A 51 16.09 -4.93 -9.78
CA GLY A 51 17.21 -4.00 -9.74
C GLY A 51 17.12 -3.00 -8.59
N ALA A 52 15.92 -2.47 -8.31
CA ALA A 52 15.68 -1.61 -7.15
C ALA A 52 15.80 -2.36 -5.80
N LEU A 53 15.60 -3.68 -5.82
CA LEU A 53 15.66 -4.55 -4.65
C LEU A 53 17.02 -5.22 -4.42
N ARG A 54 18.06 -4.87 -5.19
CA ARG A 54 19.37 -5.54 -5.14
C ARG A 54 19.95 -5.67 -3.72
N ASP A 55 19.75 -4.67 -2.86
CA ASP A 55 20.27 -4.68 -1.49
C ASP A 55 19.19 -5.04 -0.45
N PHE A 56 17.99 -5.44 -0.88
CA PHE A 56 16.86 -5.75 0.00
C PHE A 56 17.04 -7.09 0.70
N ASP A 57 16.46 -7.24 1.89
CA ASP A 57 16.49 -8.51 2.62
C ASP A 57 15.66 -9.56 1.87
N GLU A 58 16.31 -10.64 1.42
CA GLU A 58 15.61 -11.74 0.72
C GLU A 58 14.52 -12.37 1.57
N ALA A 59 14.68 -12.42 2.90
CA ALA A 59 13.66 -12.95 3.80
C ALA A 59 12.41 -12.05 3.90
N ALA A 60 12.52 -10.81 3.42
CA ALA A 60 11.42 -9.85 3.33
C ALA A 60 10.73 -9.89 1.95
N LEU A 61 11.12 -10.79 1.05
CA LEU A 61 10.63 -10.86 -0.32
C LEU A 61 9.92 -12.20 -0.57
N LEU A 62 8.67 -12.15 -1.00
CA LEU A 62 7.89 -13.31 -1.39
C LEU A 62 7.52 -13.23 -2.88
N HIS A 63 7.84 -14.27 -3.63
CA HIS A 63 7.45 -14.41 -5.03
C HIS A 63 6.30 -15.41 -5.13
N LEU A 64 5.13 -14.94 -5.56
CA LEU A 64 3.96 -15.76 -5.86
C LEU A 64 3.84 -15.90 -7.38
N SER A 65 4.26 -17.06 -7.89
CA SER A 65 4.11 -17.43 -9.30
C SER A 65 2.98 -18.45 -9.48
N ASN A 66 2.37 -18.48 -10.66
CA ASN A 66 1.28 -19.41 -11.00
C ASN A 66 0.09 -19.36 -10.02
N VAL A 67 -0.27 -18.16 -9.56
CA VAL A 67 -1.39 -17.91 -8.65
C VAL A 67 -2.71 -18.38 -9.28
N ALA A 68 -3.15 -19.59 -8.89
CA ALA A 68 -4.39 -20.22 -9.36
C ALA A 68 -5.54 -20.09 -8.35
N SER A 69 -5.24 -19.64 -7.14
CA SER A 69 -6.16 -19.40 -6.03
C SER A 69 -5.88 -18.02 -5.42
N PRO A 70 -6.80 -17.46 -4.62
CA PRO A 70 -6.56 -16.17 -3.98
C PRO A 70 -5.28 -16.18 -3.13
N PRO A 71 -4.35 -15.22 -3.30
CA PRO A 71 -3.05 -15.22 -2.62
C PRO A 71 -3.12 -15.31 -1.10
N TRP A 72 -4.13 -14.72 -0.46
CA TRP A 72 -4.32 -14.79 0.99
C TRP A 72 -4.69 -16.19 1.49
N GLN A 73 -5.07 -17.10 0.60
CA GLN A 73 -5.27 -18.52 0.89
C GLN A 73 -4.02 -19.36 0.62
N ASP A 74 -2.99 -18.80 -0.01
CA ASP A 74 -1.74 -19.52 -0.26
C ASP A 74 -0.99 -19.79 1.06
N GLU A 75 -0.45 -21.00 1.20
CA GLU A 75 0.27 -21.39 2.41
C GLU A 75 1.59 -20.64 2.56
N SER A 76 2.28 -20.38 1.45
CA SER A 76 3.53 -19.61 1.42
C SER A 76 3.27 -18.17 1.85
N PHE A 77 2.18 -17.55 1.36
CA PHE A 77 1.79 -16.22 1.81
C PHE A 77 1.43 -16.19 3.29
N ARG A 78 0.65 -17.15 3.79
CA ARG A 78 0.29 -17.21 5.22
C ARG A 78 1.52 -17.44 6.11
N ALA A 79 2.44 -18.32 5.69
CA ALA A 79 3.70 -18.54 6.39
C ALA A 79 4.57 -17.27 6.38
N PHE A 80 4.63 -16.58 5.24
CA PHE A 80 5.33 -15.31 5.11
C PHE A 80 4.72 -14.24 6.01
N ALA A 81 3.41 -13.99 5.94
CA ALA A 81 2.73 -12.98 6.75
C ALA A 81 2.85 -13.26 8.26
N SER A 82 2.71 -14.52 8.68
CA SER A 82 2.80 -14.90 10.09
C SER A 82 4.22 -14.87 10.65
N GLY A 83 5.23 -15.19 9.83
CA GLY A 83 6.64 -15.09 10.22
C GLY A 83 7.19 -13.67 10.15
N ASN A 84 6.52 -12.77 9.44
CA ASN A 84 7.00 -11.42 9.19
C ASN A 84 6.44 -10.45 10.24
N ARG A 85 7.32 -9.84 11.02
CA ARG A 85 6.94 -8.83 12.04
C ARG A 85 6.80 -7.42 11.48
N ARG A 86 6.94 -7.29 10.16
CA ARG A 86 6.96 -6.02 9.45
C ARG A 86 5.57 -5.42 9.34
N ARG A 87 5.49 -4.12 9.57
CA ARG A 87 4.23 -3.37 9.56
C ARG A 87 3.82 -2.93 8.16
N GLN A 88 4.80 -2.78 7.27
CA GLN A 88 4.59 -2.34 5.90
C GLN A 88 4.60 -3.55 4.96
N ILE A 89 3.66 -3.59 4.01
CA ILE A 89 3.65 -4.58 2.93
C ILE A 89 3.50 -3.84 1.60
N ALA A 90 4.49 -4.01 0.72
CA ALA A 90 4.43 -3.57 -0.66
C ALA A 90 4.06 -4.75 -1.57
N ILE A 91 3.03 -4.57 -2.38
CA ILE A 91 2.52 -5.59 -3.31
C ILE A 91 2.74 -5.08 -4.72
N ALA A 92 3.54 -5.82 -5.50
CA ALA A 92 3.80 -5.50 -6.90
C ALA A 92 3.05 -6.44 -7.83
N GLY A 93 2.36 -5.86 -8.80
CA GLY A 93 1.64 -6.59 -9.84
C GLY A 93 0.82 -5.66 -10.73
N ASN A 94 0.11 -6.23 -11.71
CA ASN A 94 -0.85 -5.46 -12.50
C ASN A 94 -2.14 -5.26 -11.69
N VAL A 95 -2.54 -4.01 -11.50
CA VAL A 95 -3.74 -3.66 -10.74
C VAL A 95 -5.04 -4.02 -11.46
N THR A 96 -4.99 -4.39 -12.74
CA THR A 96 -6.14 -5.01 -13.43
C THR A 96 -6.43 -6.41 -12.90
N GLU A 97 -5.42 -7.09 -12.32
CA GLU A 97 -5.58 -8.43 -11.77
C GLU A 97 -6.29 -8.38 -10.41
N PRO A 98 -7.40 -9.13 -10.26
CA PRO A 98 -8.21 -9.09 -9.04
C PRO A 98 -7.43 -9.59 -7.82
N TYR A 99 -6.43 -10.45 -8.02
CA TYR A 99 -5.60 -10.98 -6.93
C TYR A 99 -4.64 -9.94 -6.34
N VAL A 100 -4.12 -9.02 -7.16
CA VAL A 100 -3.28 -7.91 -6.66
C VAL A 100 -4.12 -6.99 -5.78
N VAL A 101 -5.30 -6.59 -6.27
CA VAL A 101 -6.23 -5.72 -5.55
C VAL A 101 -6.74 -6.39 -4.28
N GLY A 102 -7.17 -7.65 -4.37
CA GLY A 102 -7.68 -8.41 -3.23
C GLY A 102 -6.62 -8.61 -2.14
N LEU A 103 -5.37 -8.89 -2.52
CA LEU A 103 -4.29 -9.01 -1.55
C LEU A 103 -4.00 -7.69 -0.83
N CYS A 104 -4.02 -6.56 -1.56
CA CYS A 104 -3.84 -5.25 -0.95
C CYS A 104 -4.93 -4.96 0.10
N LEU A 105 -6.19 -5.23 -0.24
CA LEU A 105 -7.32 -5.06 0.67
C LEU A 105 -7.21 -5.98 1.88
N TYR A 106 -6.84 -7.24 1.68
CA TYR A 106 -6.60 -8.19 2.77
C TYR A 106 -5.50 -7.68 3.73
N CYS A 107 -4.37 -7.20 3.22
CA CYS A 107 -3.30 -6.65 4.07
C CYS A 107 -3.75 -5.42 4.86
N LEU A 108 -4.59 -4.55 4.26
CA LEU A 108 -5.18 -3.42 4.98
C LEU A 108 -6.12 -3.88 6.10
N GLU A 109 -6.95 -4.90 5.85
CA GLU A 109 -7.85 -5.49 6.86
C GLU A 109 -7.09 -6.11 8.03
N GLU A 110 -5.93 -6.72 7.77
CA GLU A 110 -5.01 -7.25 8.80
C GLU A 110 -4.20 -6.14 9.51
N GLY A 111 -4.41 -4.87 9.16
CA GLY A 111 -3.81 -3.71 9.83
C GLY A 111 -2.40 -3.35 9.35
N HIS A 112 -1.95 -3.87 8.21
CA HIS A 112 -0.69 -3.46 7.61
C HIS A 112 -0.81 -2.10 6.92
N GLN A 113 0.30 -1.36 6.90
CA GLN A 113 0.44 -0.24 5.98
C GLN A 113 0.75 -0.81 4.58
N THR A 114 -0.23 -0.71 3.68
CA THR A 114 -0.15 -1.36 2.37
C THR A 114 0.24 -0.36 1.27
N PHE A 115 1.27 -0.74 0.51
CA PHE A 115 1.71 -0.05 -0.70
C PHE A 115 1.41 -0.93 -1.91
N CYS A 116 0.80 -0.38 -2.94
CA CYS A 116 0.57 -1.06 -4.21
C CYS A 116 1.51 -0.48 -5.27
N ILE A 117 2.40 -1.31 -5.79
CA ILE A 117 3.32 -0.96 -6.87
C ILE A 117 2.64 -1.37 -8.17
N ASP A 118 2.11 -0.39 -8.90
CA ASP A 118 1.45 -0.64 -10.17
C ASP A 118 2.48 -0.89 -11.26
N MET A 119 2.49 -2.13 -11.77
CA MET A 119 3.45 -2.58 -12.78
C MET A 119 2.97 -2.32 -14.21
N ASP A 120 1.78 -1.75 -14.41
CA ASP A 120 1.23 -1.48 -15.75
C ASP A 120 0.70 -0.03 -15.87
N LEU A 121 1.64 0.92 -15.82
CA LEU A 121 1.34 2.35 -15.92
C LEU A 121 0.82 2.77 -17.31
N SER A 122 1.08 1.96 -18.34
CA SER A 122 0.73 2.26 -19.73
C SER A 122 -0.69 1.84 -20.10
N SER A 123 -1.33 1.00 -19.28
CA SER A 123 -2.66 0.48 -19.56
C SER A 123 -3.74 1.56 -19.49
N THR A 124 -4.58 1.54 -20.51
CA THR A 124 -5.78 2.39 -20.64
C THR A 124 -7.05 1.67 -20.18
N ASP A 125 -6.91 0.49 -19.57
CA ASP A 125 -8.04 -0.31 -19.11
C ASP A 125 -8.88 0.48 -18.08
N PRO A 126 -10.21 0.64 -18.31
CA PRO A 126 -11.10 1.25 -17.32
C PRO A 126 -11.08 0.52 -15.97
N ALA A 127 -10.88 -0.81 -15.95
CA ALA A 127 -10.81 -1.61 -14.73
C ALA A 127 -9.62 -1.20 -13.86
N ARG A 128 -8.50 -0.81 -14.47
CA ARG A 128 -7.34 -0.26 -13.74
C ARG A 128 -7.72 0.99 -12.96
N HIS A 129 -8.37 1.96 -13.60
CA HIS A 129 -8.78 3.20 -12.93
C HIS A 129 -9.75 2.94 -11.76
N LEU A 130 -10.70 2.03 -11.96
CA LEU A 130 -11.64 1.64 -10.92
C LEU A 130 -10.92 0.96 -9.73
N ASN A 131 -9.98 0.05 -10.01
CA ASN A 131 -9.23 -0.64 -8.99
C ASN A 131 -8.28 0.29 -8.23
N LEU A 132 -7.58 1.19 -8.91
CA LEU A 132 -6.75 2.23 -8.26
C LEU A 132 -7.62 3.10 -7.34
N GLY A 133 -8.79 3.54 -7.80
CA GLY A 133 -9.73 4.31 -6.98
C GLY A 133 -10.19 3.56 -5.74
N ARG A 134 -10.48 2.25 -5.86
CA ARG A 134 -10.82 1.39 -4.72
C ARG A 134 -9.67 1.29 -3.71
N LEU A 135 -8.46 1.02 -4.19
CA LEU A 135 -7.27 0.89 -3.35
C LEU A 135 -6.97 2.19 -2.58
N THR A 136 -6.99 3.34 -3.26
CA THR A 136 -6.79 4.63 -2.62
C THR A 136 -7.89 4.94 -1.59
N HIS A 137 -9.15 4.65 -1.92
CA HIS A 137 -10.27 4.86 -0.99
C HIS A 137 -10.15 4.00 0.26
N SER A 138 -9.63 2.78 0.14
CA SER A 138 -9.35 1.89 1.27
C SER A 138 -8.10 2.24 2.07
N GLY A 139 -7.29 3.20 1.60
CA GLY A 139 -6.09 3.68 2.31
C GLY A 139 -4.77 3.04 1.86
N ALA A 140 -4.76 2.27 0.77
CA ALA A 140 -3.49 1.84 0.17
C ALA A 140 -2.78 3.01 -0.50
N VAL A 141 -1.45 3.03 -0.39
CA VAL A 141 -0.60 4.01 -1.09
C VAL A 141 -0.21 3.44 -2.45
N LEU A 142 -0.54 4.15 -3.52
CA LEU A 142 -0.21 3.75 -4.89
C LEU A 142 1.15 4.33 -5.29
N LEU A 143 2.03 3.49 -5.83
CA LEU A 143 3.38 3.88 -6.23
C LEU A 143 3.73 3.33 -7.61
N SER A 144 4.54 4.08 -8.35
CA SER A 144 5.34 3.53 -9.45
C SER A 144 6.58 2.80 -8.91
N ILE A 145 7.23 2.01 -9.76
CA ILE A 145 8.51 1.37 -9.43
C ILE A 145 9.56 2.43 -9.04
N GLU A 146 9.61 3.55 -9.76
CA GLU A 146 10.56 4.63 -9.50
C GLU A 146 10.29 5.33 -8.16
N GLN A 147 9.02 5.58 -7.84
CA GLN A 147 8.64 6.15 -6.54
C GLN A 147 9.01 5.21 -5.40
N PHE A 148 8.67 3.93 -5.55
CA PHE A 148 9.01 2.90 -4.58
C PHE A 148 10.53 2.78 -4.36
N ALA A 149 11.31 2.74 -5.45
CA ALA A 149 12.78 2.68 -5.38
C ALA A 149 13.39 3.92 -4.71
N ALA A 150 12.82 5.12 -4.99
CA ALA A 150 13.25 6.36 -4.38
C ALA A 150 12.96 6.38 -2.88
N GLU A 151 11.78 5.93 -2.44
CA GLU A 151 11.43 5.85 -1.03
C GLU A 151 12.31 4.85 -0.26
N LEU A 152 12.54 3.66 -0.82
CA LEU A 152 13.48 2.70 -0.25
C LEU A 152 14.89 3.27 -0.10
N SER A 153 15.35 4.03 -1.09
CA SER A 153 16.67 4.66 -1.08
C SER A 153 16.77 5.81 -0.08
N PHE A 154 15.67 6.55 0.13
CA PHE A 154 15.62 7.64 1.09
C PHE A 154 15.62 7.12 2.53
N GLY A 155 14.88 6.04 2.81
CA GLY A 155 14.89 5.37 4.12
C GLY A 155 16.29 4.95 4.57
N LEU A 156 17.13 4.46 3.65
CA LEU A 156 18.52 4.09 3.93
C LEU A 156 19.35 5.23 4.52
N ASN A 157 19.12 6.47 4.07
CA ASN A 157 19.91 7.63 4.49
C ASN A 157 19.44 8.20 5.83
N HIS A 158 18.19 7.94 6.23
CA HIS A 158 17.64 8.42 7.50
C HIS A 158 17.90 7.48 8.68
N ASP A 159 18.17 6.19 8.41
CA ASP A 159 18.46 5.19 9.44
C ASP A 159 19.95 5.15 9.86
N SER A 160 20.77 6.08 9.35
CA SER A 160 22.21 6.20 9.62
C SER A 160 22.59 7.21 10.73
N THR A 161 21.62 7.76 11.45
CA THR A 161 21.81 8.74 12.55
C THR A 161 21.12 8.29 13.81
#